data_AF-A0A7V9U606-F1
#
_entry.id   AF-A0A7V9U606-F1
#
_cell.length_a   1.000
_cell.length_b   1.000
_cell.length_c   1.000
_cell.angle_alpha   90.00
_cell.angle_beta   90.00
_cell.angle_gamma   90.00
#
_symmetry.space_group_name_H-M   'P 1'
#
loop_
_entity.id
_entity.type
_entity.pdbx_description
1 polymer ?
#
loop_
_entity_poly.entity_id
_entity_poly.type
_entity_poly.pdbx_seq_one_letter_code
_entity_poly.pdbx_strand_id
1 'polypeptide(L)'
;MSDWTIELGEDVTLKIEQEQYVDENDNPRGFDGNIGVMICAHRRYNLGDEQIGPEDRLTEITCPACEGAGEIAGNLLGFDETETCPKCDGAGEIELGLHEYLKRERGARVILPLGLLDHSGISMYVGAGEHRQDPGGWDSGQVGVIFDTAETRAETTGDDVTDEEIERALRAEVEEYDSYLRGEIYAYVIEDEDGEILDSCGGFLGDLKYAKEGGLSAAEYHVKERRAIRERNELVMAGWRQ
;
A
#
# COMPACT_ATOMS: atom_id res chain seq x y z
N MET A 1 12.50 4.03 20.17
CA MET A 1 11.30 3.18 20.21
C MET A 1 11.24 2.50 21.56
N SER A 2 10.06 2.38 22.15
CA SER A 2 9.89 1.76 23.47
C SER A 2 9.55 0.29 23.29
N ASP A 3 10.54 -0.57 23.47
CA ASP A 3 10.33 -2.02 23.60
C ASP A 3 9.33 -2.23 24.74
N TRP A 4 8.26 -2.97 24.47
CA TRP A 4 7.19 -3.18 25.45
C TRP A 4 7.25 -4.61 25.96
N THR A 5 7.55 -4.76 27.24
CA THR A 5 7.71 -6.05 27.90
C THR A 5 6.69 -6.23 29.01
N ILE A 6 6.09 -7.41 29.07
CA ILE A 6 5.19 -7.83 30.15
C ILE A 6 5.68 -9.17 30.68
N GLU A 7 5.91 -9.24 31.99
CA GLU A 7 6.07 -10.50 32.71
C GLU A 7 4.68 -11.05 33.09
N LEU A 8 4.43 -12.31 32.76
CA LEU A 8 3.22 -13.04 33.11
C LEU A 8 3.55 -14.16 34.12
N GLY A 9 2.53 -14.92 34.54
CA GLY A 9 2.72 -16.05 35.44
C GLY A 9 3.43 -17.22 34.77
N GLU A 10 3.92 -18.18 35.57
CA GLU A 10 4.60 -19.39 35.07
C GLU A 10 5.85 -19.08 34.22
N ASP A 11 6.57 -18.01 34.59
CA ASP A 11 7.84 -17.59 34.00
C ASP A 11 7.76 -17.24 32.51
N VAL A 12 6.57 -16.83 32.04
CA VAL A 12 6.33 -16.38 30.66
C VAL A 12 6.55 -14.88 30.53
N THR A 13 7.34 -14.45 29.56
CA THR A 13 7.57 -13.04 29.23
C THR A 13 7.11 -12.74 27.81
N LEU A 14 6.28 -11.71 27.64
CA LEU A 14 5.88 -11.17 26.35
C LEU A 14 6.69 -9.91 26.02
N LYS A 15 7.28 -9.86 24.84
CA LYS A 15 7.93 -8.68 24.26
C LYS A 15 7.22 -8.26 22.98
N ILE A 16 7.07 -6.96 22.79
CA ILE A 16 6.64 -6.35 21.53
C ILE A 16 7.76 -5.45 21.04
N GLU A 17 8.20 -5.73 19.83
CA GLU A 17 9.36 -5.11 19.20
C GLU A 17 8.96 -4.60 17.81
N GLN A 18 9.64 -3.56 17.33
CA GLN A 18 9.53 -3.16 15.94
C GLN A 18 10.49 -4.01 15.11
N GLU A 19 10.00 -4.60 14.03
CA GLU A 19 10.84 -5.40 13.14
C GLU A 19 11.91 -4.53 12.50
N GLN A 20 13.16 -4.89 12.74
CA GLN A 20 14.32 -4.17 12.20
C GLN A 20 14.65 -4.59 10.77
N TYR A 21 14.16 -5.76 10.35
CA TYR A 21 14.35 -6.31 9.02
C TYR A 21 12.98 -6.53 8.40
N VAL A 22 12.62 -5.59 7.53
CA VAL A 22 11.43 -5.66 6.70
C VAL A 22 11.90 -6.17 5.35
N ASP A 23 11.45 -7.36 4.95
CA ASP A 23 11.79 -7.92 3.64
C ASP A 23 11.10 -7.09 2.55
N GLU A 24 11.65 -7.05 1.33
CA GLU A 24 10.92 -6.47 0.20
C GLU A 24 9.60 -7.20 -0.05
N ASN A 25 9.52 -8.48 0.34
CA ASN A 25 8.30 -9.27 0.35
C ASN A 25 7.23 -8.73 1.33
N ASP A 26 7.59 -7.88 2.30
CA ASP A 26 6.64 -7.26 3.23
C ASP A 26 6.11 -5.91 2.72
N ASN A 27 6.50 -5.51 1.50
CA ASN A 27 5.97 -4.30 0.87
C ASN A 27 4.49 -4.53 0.50
N PRO A 28 3.54 -3.77 1.09
CA PRO A 28 2.11 -3.96 0.83
C PRO A 28 1.73 -3.70 -0.64
N ARG A 29 2.57 -2.97 -1.40
CA ARG A 29 2.39 -2.77 -2.85
C ARG A 29 2.72 -3.99 -3.69
N GLY A 30 3.48 -4.94 -3.14
CA GLY A 30 3.76 -6.24 -3.77
C GLY A 30 2.65 -7.26 -3.57
N PHE A 31 1.60 -6.95 -2.80
CA PHE A 31 0.50 -7.87 -2.51
C PHE A 31 -0.57 -7.84 -3.60
N ASP A 32 -1.11 -9.03 -3.90
CA ASP A 32 -2.32 -9.16 -4.69
C ASP A 32 -3.51 -8.58 -3.91
N GLY A 33 -4.46 -7.94 -4.62
CA GLY A 33 -5.70 -7.45 -4.03
C GLY A 33 -5.74 -5.94 -3.74
N ASN A 34 -4.69 -5.19 -4.09
CA ASN A 34 -4.75 -3.72 -4.13
C ASN A 34 -5.70 -3.25 -5.25
N ILE A 35 -6.64 -2.36 -4.91
CA ILE A 35 -7.49 -1.68 -5.89
C ILE A 35 -6.72 -0.54 -6.58
N GLY A 36 -5.81 0.12 -5.86
CA GLY A 36 -5.04 1.24 -6.35
C GLY A 36 -3.83 0.82 -7.15
N VAL A 37 -3.48 1.64 -8.14
CA VAL A 37 -2.19 1.67 -8.82
C VAL A 37 -1.51 3.00 -8.50
N MET A 38 -0.30 2.96 -7.95
CA MET A 38 0.51 4.11 -7.57
C MET A 38 1.56 4.41 -8.65
N ILE A 39 1.45 5.57 -9.27
CA ILE A 39 2.47 6.11 -10.17
C ILE A 39 3.32 7.14 -9.41
N CYS A 40 4.62 6.92 -9.32
CA CYS A 40 5.61 7.89 -8.87
C CYS A 40 6.19 8.67 -10.04
N ALA A 41 6.11 9.99 -9.95
CA ALA A 41 6.59 10.97 -10.92
C ALA A 41 7.67 11.88 -10.30
N HIS A 42 8.62 11.28 -9.58
CA HIS A 42 9.69 11.98 -8.87
C HIS A 42 11.07 11.45 -9.25
N ARG A 43 12.09 12.33 -9.31
CA ARG A 43 13.44 11.95 -9.76
C ARG A 43 14.27 11.21 -8.71
N ARG A 44 14.03 11.48 -7.42
CA ARG A 44 14.81 10.93 -6.30
C ARG A 44 14.20 9.65 -5.73
N TYR A 45 12.90 9.48 -5.91
CA TYR A 45 12.12 8.43 -5.26
C TYR A 45 11.60 7.49 -6.33
N ASN A 46 11.64 6.20 -6.03
CA ASN A 46 10.99 5.14 -6.79
C ASN A 46 10.07 4.41 -5.81
N LEU A 47 8.80 4.80 -5.81
CA LEU A 47 7.80 4.40 -4.80
C LEU A 47 6.53 3.94 -5.50
N GLY A 48 5.75 3.08 -4.86
CA GLY A 48 4.54 2.52 -5.46
C GLY A 48 4.86 1.48 -6.51
N ASP A 49 4.07 1.49 -7.60
CA ASP A 49 4.00 0.36 -8.54
C ASP A 49 4.65 0.71 -9.89
N GLU A 50 4.47 1.95 -10.34
CA GLU A 50 4.96 2.45 -11.62
C GLU A 50 5.78 3.73 -11.45
N GLN A 51 6.89 3.85 -12.20
CA GLN A 51 7.74 5.04 -12.20
C GLN A 51 7.65 5.74 -13.56
N ILE A 52 7.35 7.03 -13.56
CA ILE A 52 7.32 7.86 -14.77
C ILE A 52 8.31 9.02 -14.71
N GLY A 53 8.86 9.38 -15.86
CA GLY A 53 9.75 10.51 -16.05
C GLY A 53 9.02 11.85 -16.21
N PRO A 54 9.75 12.98 -16.16
CA PRO A 54 9.23 14.30 -16.52
C PRO A 54 8.60 14.37 -17.92
N GLU A 55 9.15 13.63 -18.87
CA GLU A 55 8.71 13.49 -20.26
C GLU A 55 7.38 12.75 -20.40
N ASP A 56 7.11 11.81 -19.50
CA ASP A 56 5.92 10.94 -19.53
C ASP A 56 4.66 11.61 -18.93
N ARG A 57 4.77 12.87 -18.51
CA ARG A 57 3.65 13.65 -17.97
C ARG A 57 2.61 14.01 -19.04
N LEU A 58 3.04 14.02 -20.31
CA LEU A 58 2.20 14.06 -21.48
C LEU A 58 2.24 12.67 -22.12
N THR A 59 1.07 12.09 -22.35
CA THR A 59 0.96 10.76 -22.95
C THR A 59 0.25 10.87 -24.28
N GLU A 60 0.89 10.36 -25.33
CA GLU A 60 0.31 10.29 -26.66
C GLU A 60 -0.63 9.09 -26.75
N ILE A 61 -1.83 9.31 -27.28
CA ILE A 61 -2.74 8.23 -27.64
C ILE A 61 -3.07 8.30 -29.11
N THR A 62 -3.39 7.14 -29.68
CA THR A 62 -3.98 7.05 -31.01
C THR A 62 -5.26 7.90 -31.06
N CYS A 63 -5.33 8.84 -32.00
CA CYS A 63 -6.46 9.74 -32.13
C CYS A 63 -7.73 8.94 -32.43
N PRO A 64 -8.76 8.96 -31.57
CA PRO A 64 -9.94 8.12 -31.76
C PRO A 64 -10.89 8.65 -32.86
N ALA A 65 -10.60 9.80 -33.46
CA ALA A 65 -11.39 10.33 -34.57
C ALA A 65 -10.94 9.79 -35.93
N CYS A 66 -9.64 9.59 -36.12
CA CYS A 66 -9.07 9.03 -37.34
C CYS A 66 -8.49 7.62 -37.13
N GLU A 67 -8.60 7.08 -35.92
CA GLU A 67 -8.04 5.76 -35.54
C GLU A 67 -6.55 5.62 -35.88
N GLY A 68 -5.79 6.71 -35.71
CA GLY A 68 -4.35 6.73 -36.04
C GLY A 68 -4.01 7.05 -37.49
N ALA A 69 -4.98 7.08 -38.41
CA ALA A 69 -4.71 7.33 -39.82
C ALA A 69 -4.24 8.76 -40.13
N GLY A 70 -4.48 9.72 -39.24
CA GLY A 70 -4.25 11.15 -39.48
C GLY A 70 -5.23 11.79 -40.46
N GLU A 71 -6.05 10.99 -41.14
CA GLU A 71 -6.98 11.42 -42.18
C GLU A 71 -8.38 10.85 -41.92
N ILE A 72 -9.41 11.57 -42.36
CA ILE A 72 -10.81 11.15 -42.32
C ILE A 72 -11.42 11.23 -43.73
N ALA A 73 -12.37 10.36 -44.03
CA ALA A 73 -13.05 10.38 -45.32
C ALA A 73 -13.93 11.64 -45.46
N GLY A 74 -13.68 12.45 -46.49
CA GLY A 74 -14.47 13.65 -46.80
C GLY A 74 -15.80 13.33 -47.46
N ASN A 75 -16.83 14.17 -47.21
CA ASN A 75 -18.15 14.06 -47.82
C ASN A 75 -18.31 15.09 -48.95
N LEU A 76 -17.55 14.93 -50.05
CA LEU A 76 -17.74 15.72 -51.27
C LEU A 76 -18.15 14.82 -52.42
N LEU A 77 -19.47 14.62 -52.56
CA LEU A 77 -20.17 14.22 -53.78
C LEU A 77 -19.35 13.33 -54.75
N GLY A 78 -19.04 12.10 -54.32
CA GLY A 78 -18.57 11.04 -55.22
C GLY A 78 -17.08 11.02 -55.56
N PHE A 79 -16.25 11.82 -54.89
CA PHE A 79 -14.79 11.66 -54.90
C PHE A 79 -14.34 11.32 -53.47
N ASP A 80 -13.65 10.18 -53.30
CA ASP A 80 -13.06 9.76 -52.03
C ASP A 80 -11.79 10.60 -51.78
N GLU A 81 -11.99 11.85 -51.38
CA GLU A 81 -10.90 12.73 -50.97
C GLU A 81 -10.69 12.55 -49.46
N THR A 82 -9.47 12.18 -49.07
CA THR A 82 -9.08 12.13 -47.67
C THR A 82 -8.78 13.55 -47.17
N GLU A 83 -9.43 13.94 -46.09
CA GLU A 83 -9.18 15.22 -45.43
C GLU A 83 -8.30 15.00 -44.20
N THR A 84 -7.33 15.89 -43.98
CA THR A 84 -6.51 15.88 -42.76
C THR A 84 -7.41 15.99 -41.54
N CYS A 85 -7.22 15.09 -40.57
CA CYS A 85 -8.07 15.04 -39.39
C CYS A 85 -7.90 16.31 -38.55
N PRO A 86 -8.95 17.13 -38.35
CA PRO A 86 -8.83 18.39 -37.62
C PRO A 86 -8.60 18.21 -36.11
N LYS A 87 -8.70 16.97 -35.60
CA LYS A 87 -8.49 16.65 -34.18
C LYS A 87 -7.02 16.44 -33.83
N CYS A 88 -6.27 15.75 -34.69
CA CYS A 88 -4.84 15.51 -34.52
C CYS A 88 -3.97 16.29 -35.51
N ASP A 89 -4.58 17.15 -36.33
CA ASP A 89 -3.92 17.92 -37.39
C ASP A 89 -3.04 17.05 -38.31
N GLY A 90 -3.51 15.83 -38.60
CA GLY A 90 -2.78 14.89 -39.45
C GLY A 90 -1.77 13.98 -38.75
N ALA A 91 -1.46 14.20 -37.47
CA ALA A 91 -0.44 13.42 -36.76
C ALA A 91 -0.86 11.96 -36.49
N GLY A 92 -2.16 11.66 -36.51
CA GLY A 92 -2.70 10.35 -36.11
C GLY A 92 -2.74 10.14 -34.59
N GLU A 93 -2.00 10.92 -33.82
CA GLU A 93 -1.91 10.85 -32.37
C GLU A 93 -2.31 12.19 -31.73
N ILE A 94 -2.71 12.16 -30.46
CA ILE A 94 -2.98 13.36 -29.66
C ILE A 94 -2.29 13.25 -28.30
N GLU A 95 -1.72 14.35 -27.84
CA GLU A 95 -1.18 14.46 -26.49
C GLU A 95 -2.30 14.67 -25.46
N LEU A 96 -2.26 13.90 -24.39
CA LEU A 96 -3.14 14.03 -23.23
C LEU A 96 -2.31 14.26 -21.96
N GLY A 97 -2.87 15.03 -21.02
CA GLY A 97 -2.33 15.05 -19.67
C GLY A 97 -2.62 13.73 -18.94
N LEU A 98 -1.74 13.36 -18.00
CA LEU A 98 -1.80 12.09 -17.25
C LEU A 98 -3.21 11.73 -16.75
N HIS A 99 -3.95 12.68 -16.15
CA HIS A 99 -5.29 12.38 -15.60
C HIS A 99 -6.29 11.94 -16.68
N GLU A 100 -6.26 12.55 -17.86
CA GLU A 100 -7.16 12.20 -18.95
C GLU A 100 -6.76 10.87 -19.59
N TYR A 101 -5.45 10.62 -19.71
CA TYR A 101 -4.90 9.34 -20.14
C TYR A 101 -5.37 8.19 -19.23
N LEU A 102 -5.20 8.33 -17.91
CA LEU A 102 -5.61 7.30 -16.94
C LEU A 102 -7.11 7.00 -17.00
N LYS A 103 -7.94 8.02 -17.17
CA LYS A 103 -9.40 7.83 -17.32
C LYS A 103 -9.75 7.05 -18.59
N ARG A 104 -9.10 7.35 -19.71
CA ARG A 104 -9.44 6.75 -21.01
C ARG A 104 -8.85 5.36 -21.19
N GLU A 105 -7.55 5.22 -20.96
CA GLU A 105 -6.80 4.01 -21.31
C GLU A 105 -6.79 2.99 -20.17
N ARG A 106 -6.83 3.45 -18.91
CA ARG A 106 -6.87 2.56 -17.72
C ARG A 106 -8.28 2.43 -17.12
N GLY A 107 -9.24 3.22 -17.60
CA GLY A 107 -10.60 3.22 -17.07
C GLY A 107 -10.70 3.72 -15.63
N ALA A 108 -9.82 4.64 -15.23
CA ALA A 108 -9.78 5.18 -13.88
C ALA A 108 -11.04 6.00 -13.55
N ARG A 109 -11.62 5.77 -12.38
CA ARG A 109 -12.79 6.54 -11.87
C ARG A 109 -12.32 7.59 -10.88
N VAL A 110 -11.46 7.20 -9.94
CA VAL A 110 -10.92 8.03 -8.87
C VAL A 110 -9.41 8.14 -9.01
N ILE A 111 -8.90 9.36 -9.00
CA ILE A 111 -7.46 9.66 -9.07
C ILE A 111 -7.14 10.61 -7.93
N LEU A 112 -6.24 10.21 -7.05
CA LEU A 112 -5.82 10.98 -5.88
C LEU A 112 -4.35 11.37 -6.01
N PRO A 113 -3.99 12.64 -5.73
CA PRO A 113 -2.59 13.04 -5.73
C PRO A 113 -1.84 12.44 -4.54
N LEU A 114 -0.59 12.01 -4.77
CA LEU A 114 0.30 11.54 -3.72
C LEU A 114 1.34 12.60 -3.39
N GLY A 115 1.42 12.97 -2.12
CA GLY A 115 2.45 13.83 -1.55
C GLY A 115 3.42 13.00 -0.71
N LEU A 116 4.66 13.48 -0.61
CA LEU A 116 5.69 12.91 0.26
C LEU A 116 6.24 13.99 1.18
N LEU A 117 6.50 13.65 2.43
CA LEU A 117 7.26 14.42 3.41
C LEU A 117 8.60 13.71 3.64
N ASP A 118 9.72 14.39 3.41
CA ASP A 118 11.10 13.91 3.65
C ASP A 118 11.75 14.69 4.80
N HIS A 119 11.56 14.24 6.05
CA HIS A 119 12.08 14.92 7.24
C HIS A 119 12.69 13.92 8.25
N SER A 120 13.92 13.47 7.97
CA SER A 120 14.64 12.41 8.73
C SER A 120 14.04 11.00 8.60
N GLY A 121 13.21 10.83 7.57
CA GLY A 121 12.41 9.66 7.22
C GLY A 121 11.42 10.11 6.16
N ILE A 122 10.85 9.16 5.41
CA ILE A 122 9.83 9.47 4.39
C ILE A 122 8.45 9.05 4.86
N SER A 123 7.46 9.90 4.57
CA SER A 123 6.04 9.64 4.84
C SER A 123 5.23 10.06 3.63
N MET A 124 4.25 9.24 3.24
CA MET A 124 3.37 9.48 2.10
C MET A 124 1.96 9.85 2.56
N TYR A 125 1.29 10.70 1.80
CA TYR A 125 -0.09 11.10 2.08
C TYR A 125 -0.85 11.42 0.80
N VAL A 126 -2.18 11.40 0.89
CA VAL A 126 -3.04 11.89 -0.20
C VAL A 126 -3.11 13.41 -0.17
N GLY A 127 -2.49 14.06 -1.16
CA GLY A 127 -2.47 15.52 -1.32
C GLY A 127 -1.49 16.00 -2.39
N ALA A 128 -1.82 17.10 -3.07
CA ALA A 128 -0.98 17.70 -4.12
C ALA A 128 -0.11 18.88 -3.65
N GLY A 129 -0.13 19.19 -2.35
CA GLY A 129 0.49 20.40 -1.78
C GLY A 129 1.26 20.13 -0.51
N GLU A 130 1.62 21.22 0.16
CA GLU A 130 2.36 21.23 1.42
C GLU A 130 1.72 20.29 2.45
N HIS A 131 2.56 19.52 3.14
CA HIS A 131 2.08 18.68 4.21
C HIS A 131 1.64 19.55 5.39
N ARG A 132 0.60 19.14 6.13
CA ARG A 132 0.13 19.86 7.34
C ARG A 132 1.24 20.18 8.34
N GLN A 133 2.24 19.30 8.45
CA GLN A 133 3.36 19.44 9.38
C GLN A 133 4.54 20.23 8.78
N ASP A 134 4.51 20.50 7.48
CA ASP A 134 5.46 21.34 6.76
C ASP A 134 4.70 22.38 5.90
N PRO A 135 4.06 23.37 6.55
CA PRO A 135 3.28 24.41 5.86
C PRO A 135 4.15 25.40 5.06
N GLY A 136 5.46 25.14 4.94
CA GLY A 136 6.35 25.91 4.07
C GLY A 136 6.76 25.14 2.81
N GLY A 137 6.40 23.85 2.69
CA GLY A 137 6.72 23.03 1.52
C GLY A 137 8.21 22.82 1.29
N TRP A 138 9.03 22.85 2.34
CA TRP A 138 10.48 22.71 2.22
C TRP A 138 10.87 21.26 2.00
N ASP A 139 10.20 20.38 2.75
CA ASP A 139 10.47 18.95 2.83
C ASP A 139 9.28 18.14 2.27
N SER A 140 8.20 18.82 1.85
CA SER A 140 7.00 18.19 1.32
C SER A 140 6.64 18.63 -0.10
N GLY A 141 6.10 17.71 -0.89
CA GLY A 141 5.64 18.00 -2.25
C GLY A 141 4.96 16.81 -2.93
N GLN A 142 4.25 17.09 -4.02
CA GLN A 142 3.60 16.05 -4.81
C GLN A 142 4.65 15.18 -5.51
N VAL A 143 4.54 13.87 -5.29
CA VAL A 143 5.43 12.85 -5.88
C VAL A 143 4.73 11.95 -6.88
N GLY A 144 3.40 11.97 -6.97
CA GLY A 144 2.69 11.04 -7.84
C GLY A 144 1.17 11.11 -7.77
N VAL A 145 0.54 10.00 -8.16
CA VAL A 145 -0.89 9.74 -8.04
C VAL A 145 -1.15 8.28 -7.66
N ILE A 146 -2.24 8.03 -6.96
CA ILE A 146 -2.86 6.71 -6.84
C ILE A 146 -4.23 6.75 -7.50
N PHE A 147 -4.59 5.70 -8.23
CA PHE A 147 -5.86 5.62 -8.95
C PHE A 147 -6.34 4.18 -9.06
N ASP A 148 -7.63 3.99 -9.27
CA ASP A 148 -8.19 2.68 -9.58
C ASP A 148 -8.19 2.39 -11.08
N THR A 149 -8.24 1.12 -11.48
CA THR A 149 -8.38 0.73 -12.90
C THR A 149 -9.63 -0.11 -13.11
N ALA A 150 -10.08 -0.24 -14.36
CA ALA A 150 -11.18 -1.15 -14.67
C ALA A 150 -10.87 -2.60 -14.27
N GLU A 151 -9.61 -3.02 -14.38
CA GLU A 151 -9.12 -4.35 -14.02
C GLU A 151 -9.09 -4.56 -12.51
N THR A 152 -8.36 -3.71 -11.79
CA THR A 152 -8.24 -3.82 -10.32
C THR A 152 -9.59 -3.72 -9.64
N ARG A 153 -10.51 -2.87 -10.12
CA ARG A 153 -11.89 -2.85 -9.62
C ARG A 153 -12.60 -4.18 -9.81
N ALA A 154 -12.49 -4.83 -10.96
CA ALA A 154 -13.16 -6.11 -11.21
C ALA A 154 -12.62 -7.26 -10.36
N GLU A 155 -11.35 -7.19 -9.97
CA GLU A 155 -10.67 -8.21 -9.17
C GLU A 155 -10.89 -8.03 -7.67
N THR A 156 -10.91 -6.79 -7.20
CA THR A 156 -10.92 -6.45 -5.77
C THR A 156 -12.29 -6.06 -5.25
N THR A 157 -13.14 -5.55 -6.13
CA THR A 157 -14.46 -5.02 -5.79
C THR A 157 -15.55 -5.64 -6.66
N GLY A 158 -16.79 -5.60 -6.19
CA GLY A 158 -17.94 -5.99 -7.00
C GLY A 158 -18.35 -4.89 -7.99
N ASP A 159 -19.23 -5.24 -8.92
CA ASP A 159 -19.74 -4.33 -9.98
C ASP A 159 -20.39 -3.04 -9.45
N ASP A 160 -20.85 -3.03 -8.19
CA ASP A 160 -21.63 -1.94 -7.58
C ASP A 160 -20.82 -0.95 -6.73
N VAL A 161 -19.48 -0.99 -6.78
CA VAL A 161 -18.63 -0.10 -5.96
C VAL A 161 -18.81 1.38 -6.31
N THR A 162 -18.99 2.24 -5.29
CA THR A 162 -19.12 3.69 -5.48
C THR A 162 -17.76 4.40 -5.55
N ASP A 163 -17.74 5.62 -6.11
CA ASP A 163 -16.50 6.43 -6.15
C ASP A 163 -16.00 6.77 -4.73
N GLU A 164 -16.90 6.96 -3.76
CA GLU A 164 -16.53 7.20 -2.36
C GLU A 164 -15.92 5.96 -1.69
N GLU A 165 -16.39 4.77 -2.04
CA GLU A 165 -15.82 3.51 -1.55
C GLU A 165 -14.43 3.27 -2.14
N ILE A 166 -14.25 3.56 -3.44
CA ILE A 166 -12.94 3.53 -4.09
C ILE A 166 -12.00 4.54 -3.43
N GLU A 167 -12.41 5.80 -3.28
CA GLU A 167 -11.57 6.83 -2.64
C GLU A 167 -11.13 6.41 -1.23
N ARG A 168 -12.05 5.84 -0.45
CA ARG A 168 -11.75 5.32 0.90
C ARG A 168 -10.74 4.19 0.85
N ALA A 169 -10.85 3.26 -0.09
CA ALA A 169 -9.91 2.16 -0.26
C ALA A 169 -8.52 2.67 -0.69
N LEU A 170 -8.44 3.56 -1.68
CA LEU A 170 -7.18 4.17 -2.12
C LEU A 170 -6.48 4.93 -0.98
N ARG A 171 -7.23 5.64 -0.13
CA ARG A 171 -6.67 6.31 1.06
C ARG A 171 -6.12 5.30 2.08
N ALA A 172 -6.82 4.20 2.31
CA ALA A 172 -6.36 3.14 3.21
C ALA A 172 -5.06 2.49 2.71
N GLU A 173 -4.94 2.22 1.40
CA GLU A 173 -3.70 1.70 0.80
C GLU A 173 -2.52 2.68 0.95
N VAL A 174 -2.78 3.99 0.85
CA VAL A 174 -1.75 5.01 1.10
C VAL A 174 -1.33 5.02 2.57
N GLU A 175 -2.27 4.90 3.52
CA GLU A 175 -1.97 4.84 4.95
C GLU A 175 -1.18 3.57 5.33
N GLU A 176 -1.51 2.45 4.72
CA GLU A 176 -0.78 1.18 4.88
C GLU A 176 0.64 1.28 4.32
N TYR A 177 0.79 1.79 3.08
CA TYR A 177 2.10 1.99 2.49
C TYR A 177 2.94 3.04 3.24
N ASP A 178 2.33 4.11 3.75
CA ASP A 178 3.01 5.07 4.60
C ASP A 178 3.53 4.43 5.91
N SER A 179 2.74 3.55 6.52
CA SER A 179 3.19 2.77 7.69
C SER A 179 4.41 1.91 7.36
N TYR A 180 4.44 1.32 6.16
CA TYR A 180 5.59 0.55 5.67
C TYR A 180 6.81 1.44 5.47
N LEU A 181 6.65 2.60 4.82
CA LEU A 181 7.74 3.57 4.59
C LEU A 181 8.34 4.13 5.89
N ARG A 182 7.51 4.26 6.94
CA ARG A 182 7.95 4.66 8.29
C ARG A 182 8.50 3.50 9.12
N GLY A 183 8.50 2.28 8.57
CA GLY A 183 8.98 1.06 9.21
C GLY A 183 8.12 0.61 10.38
N GLU A 184 6.85 1.02 10.47
CA GLU A 184 5.95 0.68 11.57
C GLU A 184 5.44 -0.75 11.47
N ILE A 185 6.35 -1.71 11.49
CA ILE A 185 6.04 -3.13 11.47
C ILE A 185 6.44 -3.71 12.82
N TYR A 186 5.50 -4.40 13.45
CA TYR A 186 5.68 -4.91 14.80
C TYR A 186 5.65 -6.44 14.82
N ALA A 187 6.32 -7.01 15.81
CA ALA A 187 6.28 -8.42 16.14
C ALA A 187 6.10 -8.61 17.64
N TYR A 188 5.54 -9.76 18.02
CA TYR A 188 5.59 -10.23 19.40
C TYR A 188 6.51 -11.44 19.51
N VAL A 189 7.21 -11.52 20.64
CA VAL A 189 8.05 -12.65 21.03
C VAL A 189 7.67 -13.04 22.44
N ILE A 190 7.41 -14.33 22.66
CA ILE A 190 7.09 -14.91 23.95
C ILE A 190 8.26 -15.79 24.35
N GLU A 191 8.88 -15.51 25.48
CA GLU A 191 10.04 -16.23 26.02
C GLU A 191 9.72 -16.81 27.38
N ASP A 192 10.52 -17.79 27.81
CA ASP A 192 10.52 -18.30 29.18
C ASP A 192 11.65 -17.71 30.05
N GLU A 193 11.82 -18.23 31.27
CA GLU A 193 12.84 -17.78 32.22
C GLU A 193 14.29 -17.89 31.70
N ASP A 194 14.55 -18.86 30.81
CA ASP A 194 15.87 -19.12 30.25
C ASP A 194 16.10 -18.30 28.97
N GLY A 195 15.09 -17.56 28.51
CA GLY A 195 15.11 -16.81 27.25
C GLY A 195 14.85 -17.69 26.03
N GLU A 196 14.34 -18.91 26.21
CA GLU A 196 13.91 -19.76 25.10
C GLU A 196 12.59 -19.22 24.52
N ILE A 197 12.54 -19.06 23.20
CA ILE A 197 11.35 -18.56 22.51
C ILE A 197 10.29 -19.67 22.51
N LEU A 198 9.17 -19.40 23.18
CA LEU A 198 8.00 -20.26 23.22
C LEU A 198 7.12 -20.08 21.98
N ASP A 199 6.93 -18.83 21.56
CA ASP A 199 6.14 -18.46 20.38
C ASP A 199 6.51 -17.06 19.90
N SER A 200 6.33 -16.79 18.62
CA SER A 200 6.58 -15.49 18.02
C SER A 200 5.76 -15.31 16.75
N CYS A 201 5.24 -14.11 16.54
CA CYS A 201 4.56 -13.75 15.29
C CYS A 201 4.90 -12.30 14.91
N GLY A 202 5.04 -12.06 13.62
CA GLY A 202 5.53 -10.81 13.04
C GLY A 202 4.63 -10.28 11.91
N GLY A 203 5.08 -9.22 11.25
CA GLY A 203 4.36 -8.62 10.11
C GLY A 203 3.14 -7.78 10.48
N PHE A 204 3.02 -7.30 11.72
CA PHE A 204 1.91 -6.42 12.12
C PHE A 204 2.17 -4.98 11.63
N LEU A 205 1.79 -4.71 10.37
CA LEU A 205 1.99 -3.42 9.71
C LEU A 205 1.02 -2.35 10.25
N GLY A 206 1.57 -1.23 10.73
CA GLY A 206 0.84 -0.06 11.23
C GLY A 206 0.04 -0.27 12.52
N ASP A 207 -0.14 -1.51 12.97
CA ASP A 207 -1.06 -1.86 14.07
C ASP A 207 -0.36 -2.45 15.30
N LEU A 208 0.31 -1.56 16.04
CA LEU A 208 0.90 -1.89 17.34
C LEU A 208 -0.12 -2.45 18.34
N LYS A 209 -1.40 -2.03 18.24
CA LYS A 209 -2.43 -2.46 19.16
C LYS A 209 -2.81 -3.91 18.89
N TYR A 210 -3.00 -4.28 17.63
CA TYR A 210 -3.28 -5.65 17.24
C TYR A 210 -2.12 -6.59 17.56
N ALA A 211 -0.87 -6.17 17.35
CA ALA A 211 0.31 -6.91 17.78
C ALA A 211 0.28 -7.21 19.29
N LYS A 212 -0.09 -6.21 20.11
CA LYS A 212 -0.22 -6.36 21.57
C LYS A 212 -1.35 -7.30 21.98
N GLU A 213 -2.52 -7.18 21.36
CA GLU A 213 -3.67 -8.03 21.66
C GLU A 213 -3.41 -9.49 21.28
N GLY A 214 -2.83 -9.72 20.10
CA GLY A 214 -2.40 -11.04 19.64
C GLY A 214 -1.35 -11.66 20.56
N GLY A 215 -0.28 -10.91 20.86
CA GLY A 215 0.80 -11.37 21.74
C GLY A 215 0.31 -11.66 23.16
N LEU A 216 -0.59 -10.85 23.73
CA LEU A 216 -1.17 -11.09 25.05
C LEU A 216 -1.99 -12.38 25.06
N SER A 217 -2.82 -12.60 24.02
CA SER A 217 -3.63 -13.80 23.94
C SER A 217 -2.77 -15.08 23.80
N ALA A 218 -1.69 -15.02 23.03
CA ALA A 218 -0.74 -16.14 22.88
C ALA A 218 0.04 -16.39 24.18
N ALA A 219 0.50 -15.33 24.84
CA ALA A 219 1.20 -15.44 26.12
C ALA A 219 0.31 -16.08 27.20
N GLU A 220 -0.96 -15.65 27.32
CA GLU A 220 -1.92 -16.24 28.25
C GLU A 220 -2.19 -17.73 27.99
N TYR A 221 -2.09 -18.19 26.74
CA TYR A 221 -2.17 -19.60 26.41
C TYR A 221 -0.98 -20.37 26.98
N HIS A 222 0.25 -19.88 26.79
CA HIS A 222 1.45 -20.51 27.35
C HIS A 222 1.46 -20.52 28.88
N VAL A 223 0.95 -19.47 29.53
CA VAL A 223 0.77 -19.47 31.00
C VAL A 223 -0.14 -20.63 31.44
N LYS A 224 -1.28 -20.81 30.76
CA LYS A 224 -2.23 -21.90 31.09
C LYS A 224 -1.62 -23.27 30.83
N GLU A 225 -0.89 -23.43 29.73
CA GLU A 225 -0.22 -24.67 29.35
C GLU A 225 0.87 -25.06 30.35
N ARG A 226 1.80 -24.14 30.67
CA ARG A 226 2.88 -24.36 31.65
C ARG A 226 2.32 -24.70 33.04
N ARG A 227 1.26 -24.00 33.48
CA ARG A 227 0.57 -24.32 34.74
C ARG A 227 0.05 -25.76 34.75
N ALA A 228 -0.64 -26.18 33.68
CA ALA A 228 -1.18 -27.53 33.58
C ALA A 228 -0.07 -28.60 33.55
N ILE A 229 1.06 -28.32 32.91
CA ILE A 229 2.25 -29.20 32.91
C ILE A 229 2.82 -29.32 34.32
N ARG A 230 2.99 -28.21 35.05
CA ARG A 230 3.48 -28.22 36.43
C ARG A 230 2.59 -29.06 37.34
N GLU A 231 1.28 -28.79 37.32
CA GLU A 231 0.30 -29.52 38.14
C GLU A 231 0.31 -31.03 37.83
N ARG A 232 0.40 -31.40 36.55
CA ARG A 232 0.53 -32.80 36.13
C ARG A 232 1.82 -33.44 36.65
N ASN A 233 2.95 -32.74 36.56
CA ASN A 233 4.25 -33.25 37.01
C ASN A 233 4.28 -33.44 38.53
N GLU A 234 3.67 -32.53 39.30
CA GLU A 234 3.52 -32.66 40.74
C GLU A 234 2.70 -33.89 41.13
N LEU A 235 1.59 -34.15 40.43
CA LEU A 235 0.75 -35.34 40.65
C LEU A 235 1.50 -36.64 40.35
N VAL A 236 2.26 -36.67 39.24
CA VAL A 236 3.12 -37.82 38.92
C VAL A 236 4.14 -38.02 40.04
N MET A 237 4.89 -36.99 40.42
CA MET A 237 5.92 -37.12 41.47
C MET A 237 5.34 -37.52 42.84
N ALA A 238 4.12 -37.10 43.17
CA ALA A 238 3.42 -37.52 44.37
C ALA A 238 3.02 -39.00 44.34
N GLY A 239 2.60 -39.52 43.17
CA GLY A 239 2.24 -40.93 42.98
C GLY A 239 3.41 -41.91 43.06
N TRP A 240 4.64 -41.48 42.72
CA TRP A 240 5.84 -42.32 42.81
C TRP A 240 6.44 -42.41 44.22
N ARG A 241 5.93 -41.62 45.19
CA ARG A 241 6.36 -41.64 46.59
C ARG A 241 5.51 -42.53 47.51
N GLN A 242 4.51 -43.23 46.96
CA GLN A 242 3.69 -44.24 47.65
C GLN A 242 4.16 -45.65 47.30
#